data_AF-A0A3B9DUQ6-F1
#
_entry.id   AF-A0A3B9DUQ6-F1
#
_cell.length_a   1.000
_cell.length_b   1.000
_cell.length_c   1.000
_cell.angle_alpha   90.00
_cell.angle_beta   90.00
_cell.angle_gamma   90.00
#
_symmetry.space_group_name_H-M   'P 1'
#
loop_
_entity.id
_entity.type
_entity.pdbx_description
1 polymer ?
#
loop_
_entity_poly.entity_id
_entity_poly.type
_entity_poly.pdbx_seq_one_letter_code
_entity_poly.pdbx_strand_id
1 'polypeptide(L)'
;MALDNWHQFRLRLFIEGIFVGIAGGLSISLFRFLLNESEDLRTHLYYACLIPALRRDDLLPLLSYTLLLLVIGGAIYAMCRYAPMAGGSGIPQVKGVILGLMKMKWLRILWVKILAGAIGIGAGLSLGREGPSIQIGAVAGQGLSRMLGRTRMEERYLITSGASAGLAAAFNAPLAGMMFALEELHRNFSGAVLLPTMTSAITATIVTRCFFGNGTSFHFVDLVPLPAQYLWYVALIALICGLAGIIFNYGLLHIGAFYHPKVFRTQASKIIFALLCAGVLGFLLPQVLGGGNHLVDQLAITSYPLAFLLLLLAAKYIFTLISYGCGAPGGFFLPLLVIGALTGAVLANLLVNAGLLSAVYTPNVIIIGMVSLFAASVRSPITGTLLILEMTGDFDHLMVLAFASAIAYITAEILRGRPIYDALLQRSLAASPDTACEEEKNMIEVPIASGSLLENRPISELPPMKQTVIVEIKRSGKSLIPDPDTRLRAGDFLYILSESRNAETLKRMGEESNVK
;
A
#
# COMPACT_ATOMS: atom_id res chain seq x y z
N MET A 1 36.57 -6.62 3.24
CA MET A 1 36.64 -5.73 4.41
C MET A 1 35.28 -5.27 4.97
N ALA A 2 34.19 -5.19 4.19
CA ALA A 2 32.86 -4.82 4.76
C ALA A 2 32.06 -6.01 5.37
N LEU A 3 32.48 -7.26 5.15
CA LEU A 3 31.75 -8.47 5.57
C LEU A 3 32.21 -9.06 6.91
N ASP A 4 33.40 -8.70 7.43
CA ASP A 4 33.94 -9.28 8.67
C ASP A 4 33.21 -8.78 9.94
N ASN A 5 32.48 -7.67 9.87
CA ASN A 5 31.74 -7.10 11.01
C ASN A 5 30.23 -7.02 10.76
N TRP A 6 29.60 -8.15 10.44
CA TRP A 6 28.15 -8.27 10.27
C TRP A 6 27.34 -7.66 11.43
N HIS A 7 27.86 -7.73 12.66
CA HIS A 7 27.24 -7.14 13.84
C HIS A 7 27.28 -5.60 13.82
N GLN A 8 28.40 -4.99 13.41
CA GLN A 8 28.51 -3.53 13.28
C GLN A 8 27.65 -3.01 12.13
N PHE A 9 27.57 -3.77 11.03
CA PHE A 9 26.70 -3.44 9.91
C PHE A 9 25.23 -3.36 10.33
N ARG A 10 24.74 -4.36 11.08
CA ARG A 10 23.36 -4.35 11.62
C ARG A 10 23.12 -3.21 12.60
N LEU A 11 24.06 -2.95 13.51
CA LEU A 11 23.95 -1.84 14.46
C LEU A 11 23.87 -0.49 13.74
N ARG A 12 24.67 -0.30 12.69
CA ARG A 12 24.66 0.92 11.90
C ARG A 12 23.33 1.10 11.18
N LEU A 13 22.82 0.06 10.52
CA LEU A 13 21.50 0.12 9.86
C LEU A 13 20.37 0.39 10.87
N PHE A 14 20.46 -0.14 12.09
CA PHE A 14 19.51 0.13 13.17
C PHE A 14 19.46 1.63 13.52
N ILE A 15 20.62 2.25 13.71
CA ILE A 15 20.75 3.70 13.99
C ILE A 15 20.24 4.52 12.81
N GLU A 16 20.60 4.15 11.59
CA GLU A 16 20.12 4.81 10.39
C GLU A 16 18.60 4.69 10.24
N GLY A 17 18.02 3.54 10.63
CA GLY A 17 16.57 3.34 10.71
C GLY A 17 15.87 4.38 11.59
N ILE A 18 16.47 4.76 12.73
CA ILE A 18 15.93 5.83 13.59
C ILE A 18 15.89 7.16 12.83
N PHE A 19 16.99 7.54 12.17
CA PHE A 19 17.04 8.79 11.39
C PHE A 19 16.09 8.79 10.20
N VAL A 20 15.94 7.65 9.51
CA VAL A 20 14.93 7.48 8.46
C VAL A 20 13.52 7.63 9.04
N GLY A 21 13.26 7.06 10.22
CA GLY A 21 11.99 7.19 10.93
C GLY A 21 11.68 8.64 11.29
N ILE A 22 12.66 9.44 11.72
CA ILE A 22 12.48 10.88 11.99
C ILE A 22 12.16 11.64 10.70
N ALA A 23 12.97 11.47 9.66
CA ALA A 23 12.79 12.17 8.39
C ALA A 23 11.48 11.79 7.70
N GLY A 24 11.14 10.50 7.72
CA GLY A 24 9.86 9.97 7.26
C GLY A 24 8.71 10.54 8.10
N GLY A 25 8.75 10.38 9.42
CA GLY A 25 7.72 10.87 10.33
C GLY A 25 7.41 12.36 10.14
N LEU A 26 8.43 13.22 10.00
CA LEU A 26 8.25 14.65 9.72
C LEU A 26 7.63 14.90 8.34
N SER A 27 8.11 14.22 7.30
CA SER A 27 7.61 14.37 5.93
C SER A 27 6.15 13.92 5.79
N ILE A 28 5.79 12.78 6.40
CA ILE A 28 4.41 12.29 6.43
C ILE A 28 3.55 13.19 7.34
N SER A 29 4.08 13.74 8.44
CA SER A 29 3.32 14.68 9.27
C SER A 29 2.94 15.93 8.51
N LEU A 30 3.86 16.52 7.74
CA LEU A 30 3.57 17.63 6.85
C LEU A 30 2.50 17.26 5.81
N PHE A 31 2.60 16.08 5.21
CA PHE A 31 1.62 15.61 4.24
C PHE A 31 0.22 15.43 4.85
N ARG A 32 0.13 14.83 6.05
CA ARG A 32 -1.11 14.67 6.80
C ARG A 32 -1.72 16.02 7.16
N PHE A 33 -0.91 16.96 7.63
CA PHE A 33 -1.36 18.31 7.95
C PHE A 33 -1.97 19.00 6.73
N LEU A 34 -1.25 19.06 5.60
CA LEU A 34 -1.75 19.68 4.37
C LEU A 34 -3.00 19.01 3.82
N LEU A 35 -3.14 17.69 3.99
CA LEU A 35 -4.32 16.94 3.56
C LEU A 35 -5.54 17.24 4.44
N ASN A 36 -5.37 17.33 5.76
CA ASN A 36 -6.46 17.70 6.66
C ASN A 36 -6.94 19.13 6.35
N GLU A 37 -6.02 20.08 6.22
CA GLU A 37 -6.36 21.47 5.86
C GLU A 37 -7.09 21.56 4.51
N SER A 38 -6.71 20.75 3.52
CA SER A 38 -7.37 20.77 2.21
C SER A 38 -8.75 20.12 2.23
N GLU A 39 -8.96 19.07 3.04
CA GLU A 39 -10.28 18.46 3.26
C GLU A 39 -11.22 19.39 4.06
N ASP A 40 -10.71 20.07 5.07
CA ASP A 40 -11.47 21.04 5.88
C ASP A 40 -11.85 22.26 5.03
N LEU A 41 -10.92 22.79 4.23
CA LEU A 41 -11.19 23.87 3.28
C LEU A 41 -12.27 23.47 2.27
N ARG A 42 -12.18 22.26 1.69
CA ARG A 42 -13.23 21.76 0.78
C ARG A 42 -14.58 21.75 1.49
N THR A 43 -14.64 21.17 2.70
CA THR A 43 -15.88 21.05 3.47
C THR A 43 -16.47 22.43 3.78
N HIS A 44 -15.63 23.38 4.20
CA HIS A 44 -16.04 24.76 4.43
C HIS A 44 -16.59 25.42 3.15
N LEU A 45 -15.92 25.26 2.00
CA LEU A 45 -16.41 25.80 0.72
C LEU A 45 -17.79 25.27 0.34
N TYR A 46 -18.06 23.97 0.54
CA TYR A 46 -19.38 23.41 0.26
C TYR A 46 -20.47 24.02 1.15
N TYR A 47 -20.27 24.03 2.47
CA TYR A 47 -21.31 24.45 3.41
C TYR A 47 -21.47 25.97 3.55
N ALA A 48 -20.38 26.73 3.45
CA ALA A 48 -20.41 28.19 3.61
C ALA A 48 -20.74 28.92 2.31
N CYS A 49 -20.30 28.39 1.15
CA CYS A 49 -20.41 29.10 -0.12
C CYS A 49 -21.34 28.39 -1.12
N LEU A 50 -21.05 27.13 -1.46
CA LEU A 50 -21.68 26.48 -2.62
C LEU A 50 -23.14 26.09 -2.40
N ILE A 51 -23.46 25.43 -1.28
CA ILE A 51 -24.82 25.01 -0.97
C ILE A 51 -25.74 26.23 -0.76
N PRO A 52 -25.34 27.28 -0.01
CA PRO A 52 -26.14 28.50 0.12
C PRO A 52 -26.33 29.24 -1.21
N ALA A 53 -25.31 29.31 -2.06
CA ALA A 53 -25.40 29.95 -3.37
C ALA A 53 -26.39 29.23 -4.29
N LEU A 54 -26.35 27.89 -4.31
CA LEU A 54 -27.29 27.08 -5.09
C LEU A 54 -28.74 27.28 -4.63
N ARG A 55 -28.98 27.49 -3.32
CA ARG A 55 -30.31 27.81 -2.79
C ARG A 55 -30.81 29.21 -3.15
N ARG A 56 -29.91 30.12 -3.54
CA ARG A 56 -30.22 31.51 -3.93
C ARG A 56 -30.23 31.69 -5.46
N ASP A 57 -30.13 30.60 -6.22
CA ASP A 57 -29.96 30.60 -7.67
C ASP A 57 -28.75 31.43 -8.18
N ASP A 58 -27.74 31.63 -7.32
CA ASP A 58 -26.50 32.31 -7.69
C ASP A 58 -25.48 31.29 -8.22
N LEU A 59 -25.26 31.32 -9.54
CA LEU A 59 -24.36 30.41 -10.23
C LEU A 59 -22.89 30.82 -10.14
N LEU A 60 -22.58 32.06 -9.71
CA LEU A 60 -21.21 32.58 -9.75
C LEU A 60 -20.25 31.79 -8.84
N PRO A 61 -20.62 31.41 -7.59
CA PRO A 61 -19.79 30.55 -6.76
C PRO A 61 -19.58 29.15 -7.36
N LEU A 62 -20.60 28.57 -8.01
CA LEU A 62 -20.48 27.27 -8.66
C LEU A 62 -19.53 27.31 -9.86
N LEU A 63 -19.60 28.37 -10.68
CA LEU A 63 -18.68 28.58 -11.80
C LEU A 63 -17.24 28.80 -11.32
N SER A 64 -17.06 29.57 -10.23
CA SER A 64 -15.74 29.80 -9.63
C SER A 64 -15.12 28.51 -9.08
N TYR A 65 -15.92 27.64 -8.44
CA TYR A 65 -15.47 26.35 -7.96
C TYR A 65 -15.14 25.37 -9.09
N THR A 66 -15.94 25.37 -10.16
CA THR A 66 -15.64 24.59 -11.37
C THR A 66 -14.31 25.03 -11.98
N LEU A 67 -14.07 26.35 -12.09
CA LEU A 67 -12.80 26.90 -12.56
C LEU A 67 -11.64 26.50 -11.64
N LEU A 68 -11.83 26.55 -10.32
CA LEU A 68 -10.83 26.10 -9.34
C LEU A 68 -10.44 24.63 -9.56
N LEU A 69 -11.42 23.73 -9.78
CA LEU A 69 -11.14 22.32 -10.09
C LEU A 69 -10.35 22.14 -11.39
N LEU A 70 -10.61 22.97 -12.42
CA LEU A 70 -9.83 22.97 -13.67
C LEU A 70 -8.37 23.39 -13.42
N VAL A 71 -8.16 24.46 -12.64
CA VAL A 71 -6.82 24.95 -12.26
C VAL A 71 -6.07 23.90 -11.46
N ILE A 72 -6.72 23.27 -10.48
CA ILE A 72 -6.17 22.17 -9.69
C ILE A 72 -5.77 21.00 -10.60
N GLY A 73 -6.64 20.58 -11.52
CA GLY A 73 -6.35 19.51 -12.46
C GLY A 73 -5.13 19.81 -13.36
N GLY A 74 -5.01 21.05 -13.84
CA GLY A 74 -3.85 21.54 -14.58
C GLY A 74 -2.56 21.54 -13.76
N ALA A 75 -2.62 21.98 -12.51
CA ALA A 75 -1.48 21.98 -11.59
C ALA A 75 -0.99 20.57 -11.26
N ILE A 76 -1.91 19.64 -10.94
CA ILE A 76 -1.58 18.23 -10.70
C ILE A 76 -0.94 17.62 -11.95
N TYR A 77 -1.49 17.89 -13.14
CA TYR A 77 -0.92 17.43 -14.39
C TYR A 77 0.51 17.94 -14.61
N ALA A 78 0.77 19.23 -14.38
CA ALA A 78 2.11 19.82 -14.52
C ALA A 78 3.11 19.16 -13.54
N MET A 79 2.70 18.93 -12.29
CA MET A 79 3.51 18.21 -11.30
C MET A 79 3.79 16.76 -11.70
N CYS A 80 2.78 16.04 -12.21
CA CYS A 80 2.96 14.67 -12.73
C CYS A 80 3.88 14.63 -13.95
N ARG A 81 3.91 15.66 -14.79
CA ARG A 81 4.88 15.77 -15.90
C ARG A 81 6.30 16.02 -15.39
N TYR A 82 6.45 16.80 -14.32
CA TYR A 82 7.75 17.06 -13.69
C TYR A 82 8.34 15.84 -12.97
N ALA A 83 7.50 15.07 -12.27
CA ALA A 83 7.87 13.82 -11.60
C ALA A 83 6.91 12.66 -11.95
N PRO A 84 7.08 12.00 -13.11
CA PRO A 84 6.19 10.93 -13.58
C PRO A 84 6.02 9.78 -12.60
N MET A 85 7.10 9.43 -11.88
CA MET A 85 7.12 8.36 -10.87
C MET A 85 6.33 8.70 -9.59
N ALA A 86 5.85 9.94 -9.43
CA ALA A 86 4.99 10.33 -8.32
C ALA A 86 3.50 10.07 -8.59
N GLY A 87 3.10 9.69 -9.83
CA GLY A 87 1.72 9.35 -10.16
C GLY A 87 1.22 8.06 -9.47
N GLY A 88 -0.09 7.96 -9.26
CA GLY A 88 -0.74 6.78 -8.66
C GLY A 88 -0.26 6.49 -7.23
N SER A 89 -0.25 5.19 -6.86
CA SER A 89 0.04 4.76 -5.49
C SER A 89 1.45 5.11 -5.03
N GLY A 90 2.48 4.75 -5.80
CA GLY A 90 3.88 4.87 -5.39
C GLY A 90 4.48 3.57 -4.85
N ILE A 91 3.64 2.65 -4.33
CA ILE A 91 4.07 1.33 -3.83
C ILE A 91 4.74 0.49 -4.94
N PRO A 92 4.17 0.36 -6.16
CA PRO A 92 4.84 -0.37 -7.24
C PRO A 92 6.21 0.22 -7.58
N GLN A 93 6.34 1.55 -7.57
CA GLN A 93 7.60 2.24 -7.85
C GLN A 93 8.65 1.95 -6.78
N VAL A 94 8.28 2.01 -5.50
CA VAL A 94 9.17 1.66 -4.38
C VAL A 94 9.62 0.21 -4.50
N LYS A 95 8.69 -0.72 -4.77
CA LYS A 95 8.99 -2.14 -5.01
C LYS A 95 9.95 -2.32 -6.20
N GLY A 96 9.71 -1.63 -7.31
CA GLY A 96 10.59 -1.61 -8.47
C GLY A 96 12.00 -1.13 -8.15
N VAL A 97 12.18 -0.13 -7.28
CA VAL A 97 13.52 0.33 -6.86
C VAL A 97 14.21 -0.67 -5.93
N ILE A 98 13.48 -1.29 -4.99
CA ILE A 98 14.01 -2.35 -4.11
C ILE A 98 14.48 -3.54 -4.95
N LEU A 99 13.73 -3.91 -5.99
CA LEU A 99 14.09 -4.97 -6.95
C LEU A 99 15.18 -4.55 -7.95
N GLY A 100 15.55 -3.26 -7.99
CA GLY A 100 16.56 -2.75 -8.93
C GLY A 100 16.07 -2.57 -10.39
N LEU A 101 14.75 -2.60 -10.59
CA LEU A 101 14.07 -2.45 -11.88
C LEU A 101 13.77 -0.99 -12.23
N MET A 102 13.78 -0.08 -11.24
CA MET A 102 13.46 1.34 -11.42
C MET A 102 14.48 2.22 -10.69
N LYS A 103 14.58 3.49 -11.10
CA LYS A 103 15.34 4.54 -10.40
C LYS A 103 14.41 5.70 -10.02
N MET A 104 14.45 6.13 -8.76
CA MET A 104 13.67 7.28 -8.25
C MET A 104 14.55 8.52 -8.10
N LYS A 105 14.00 9.69 -8.44
CA LYS A 105 14.61 11.01 -8.14
C LYS A 105 14.01 11.53 -6.84
N TRP A 106 14.62 11.16 -5.72
CA TRP A 106 14.06 11.31 -4.37
C TRP A 106 13.48 12.71 -4.10
N LEU A 107 14.25 13.78 -4.34
CA LEU A 107 13.83 15.14 -4.02
C LEU A 107 12.64 15.60 -4.87
N ARG A 108 12.64 15.27 -6.18
CA ARG A 108 11.53 15.63 -7.08
C ARG A 108 10.24 14.94 -6.68
N ILE A 109 10.34 13.65 -6.34
CA ILE A 109 9.17 12.85 -5.95
C ILE A 109 8.65 13.33 -4.59
N LEU A 110 9.53 13.64 -3.63
CA LEU A 110 9.16 14.03 -2.27
C LEU A 110 8.16 15.19 -2.26
N TRP A 111 8.53 16.35 -2.82
CA TRP A 111 7.66 17.52 -2.77
C TRP A 111 6.43 17.39 -3.69
N VAL A 112 6.59 16.75 -4.86
CA VAL A 112 5.46 16.54 -5.78
C VAL A 112 4.41 15.64 -5.14
N LYS A 113 4.83 14.54 -4.50
CA LYS A 113 3.92 13.57 -3.90
C LYS A 113 3.14 14.19 -2.74
N ILE A 114 3.81 15.02 -1.91
CA ILE A 114 3.18 15.78 -0.83
C ILE A 114 2.13 16.75 -1.38
N LEU A 115 2.52 17.67 -2.27
CA LEU A 115 1.63 18.74 -2.74
C LEU A 115 0.51 18.22 -3.64
N ALA A 116 0.85 17.43 -4.67
CA ALA A 116 -0.15 16.93 -5.60
C ALA A 116 -1.10 15.93 -4.94
N GLY A 117 -0.62 15.13 -3.98
CA GLY A 117 -1.46 14.24 -3.19
C GLY A 117 -2.43 15.01 -2.29
N ALA A 118 -1.94 16.03 -1.56
CA ALA A 118 -2.77 16.81 -0.63
C ALA A 118 -3.85 17.61 -1.36
N ILE A 119 -3.50 18.21 -2.51
CA ILE A 119 -4.45 18.97 -3.33
C ILE A 119 -5.43 18.00 -4.03
N GLY A 120 -4.97 16.88 -4.59
CA GLY A 120 -5.83 15.94 -5.32
C GLY A 120 -6.85 15.24 -4.41
N ILE A 121 -6.40 14.70 -3.28
CA ILE A 121 -7.26 14.07 -2.27
C ILE A 121 -8.15 15.12 -1.61
N GLY A 122 -7.59 16.28 -1.25
CA GLY A 122 -8.30 17.42 -0.70
C GLY A 122 -9.44 17.91 -1.59
N ALA A 123 -9.22 18.00 -2.89
CA ALA A 123 -10.24 18.38 -3.87
C ALA A 123 -11.34 17.34 -4.08
N GLY A 124 -11.24 16.15 -3.47
CA GLY A 124 -12.32 15.16 -3.41
C GLY A 124 -12.06 13.86 -4.15
N LEU A 125 -10.89 13.65 -4.76
CA LEU A 125 -10.57 12.35 -5.38
C LEU A 125 -10.68 11.23 -4.34
N SER A 126 -11.31 10.11 -4.72
CA SER A 126 -11.44 8.94 -3.86
C SER A 126 -10.12 8.16 -3.82
N LEU A 127 -9.14 8.74 -3.14
CA LEU A 127 -7.78 8.25 -2.99
C LEU A 127 -7.37 8.37 -1.51
N GLY A 128 -6.55 7.43 -1.06
CA GLY A 128 -5.96 7.38 0.27
C GLY A 128 -4.56 7.96 0.31
N ARG A 129 -4.18 8.46 1.48
CA ARG A 129 -2.85 9.02 1.77
C ARG A 129 -1.74 7.96 1.87
N GLU A 130 -2.10 6.69 2.04
CA GLU A 130 -1.17 5.60 2.37
C GLU A 130 -0.10 5.31 1.32
N GLY A 131 -0.51 5.11 0.06
CA GLY A 131 0.44 4.91 -1.04
C GLY A 131 1.44 6.07 -1.13
N PRO A 132 0.96 7.34 -1.16
CA PRO A 132 1.80 8.52 -1.04
C PRO A 132 2.73 8.49 0.16
N SER A 133 2.24 8.19 1.37
CA SER A 133 3.04 8.14 2.59
C SER A 133 4.17 7.11 2.51
N ILE A 134 3.90 5.91 1.98
CA ILE A 134 4.91 4.88 1.76
C ILE A 134 5.99 5.38 0.79
N GLN A 135 5.59 6.02 -0.32
CA GLN A 135 6.55 6.55 -1.28
C GLN A 135 7.33 7.75 -0.73
N ILE A 136 6.68 8.65 0.01
CA ILE A 136 7.30 9.80 0.70
C ILE A 136 8.34 9.31 1.68
N GLY A 137 7.99 8.34 2.53
CA GLY A 137 8.93 7.73 3.47
C GLY A 137 10.08 7.04 2.75
N ALA A 138 9.81 6.29 1.69
CA ALA A 138 10.83 5.63 0.88
C ALA A 138 11.83 6.62 0.26
N VAL A 139 11.36 7.75 -0.28
CA VAL A 139 12.26 8.77 -0.85
C VAL A 139 12.96 9.61 0.22
N ALA A 140 12.38 9.75 1.42
CA ALA A 140 13.09 10.31 2.57
C ALA A 140 14.26 9.41 2.98
N GLY A 141 14.03 8.09 3.06
CA GLY A 141 15.08 7.09 3.26
C GLY A 141 16.15 7.10 2.17
N GLN A 142 15.73 7.25 0.90
CA GLN A 142 16.65 7.42 -0.22
C GLN A 142 17.50 8.70 -0.09
N GLY A 143 16.89 9.82 0.27
CA GLY A 143 17.58 11.10 0.49
C GLY A 143 18.66 10.97 1.57
N LEU A 144 18.30 10.40 2.73
CA LEU A 144 19.24 10.18 3.83
C LEU A 144 20.38 9.26 3.42
N SER A 145 20.08 8.16 2.72
CA SER A 145 21.08 7.24 2.17
C SER A 145 22.11 7.97 1.29
N ARG A 146 21.63 8.84 0.39
CA ARG A 146 22.48 9.61 -0.53
C ARG A 146 23.34 10.62 0.20
N MET A 147 22.79 11.30 1.21
CA MET A 147 23.54 12.25 2.05
C MET A 147 24.64 11.57 2.86
N LEU A 148 24.40 10.33 3.31
CA LEU A 148 25.38 9.52 4.05
C LEU A 148 26.37 8.76 3.15
N GLY A 149 26.29 8.93 1.82
CA GLY A 149 27.19 8.27 0.87
C GLY A 149 27.09 6.74 0.89
N ARG A 150 25.90 6.20 1.17
CA ARG A 150 25.68 4.75 1.32
C ARG A 150 25.71 4.02 -0.01
N THR A 151 26.06 2.73 0.05
CA THR A 151 26.04 1.85 -1.12
C THR A 151 24.60 1.60 -1.59
N ARG A 152 24.43 1.05 -2.80
CA ARG A 152 23.08 0.74 -3.33
C ARG A 152 22.31 -0.28 -2.51
N MET A 153 23.02 -1.24 -1.92
CA MET A 153 22.40 -2.25 -1.05
C MET A 153 21.87 -1.61 0.23
N GLU A 154 22.69 -0.80 0.88
CA GLU A 154 22.29 -0.02 2.05
C GLU A 154 21.14 0.94 1.71
N GLU A 155 21.19 1.59 0.54
CA GLU A 155 20.10 2.44 0.06
C GLU A 155 18.78 1.68 -0.04
N ARG A 156 18.78 0.46 -0.57
CA ARG A 156 17.56 -0.36 -0.65
C ARG A 156 17.02 -0.71 0.74
N TYR A 157 17.88 -0.96 1.72
CA TYR A 157 17.45 -1.17 3.11
C TYR A 157 16.87 0.09 3.73
N LEU A 158 17.46 1.27 3.49
CA LEU A 158 16.95 2.54 3.99
C LEU A 158 15.66 2.98 3.27
N ILE A 159 15.52 2.69 1.98
CA ILE A 159 14.27 2.86 1.22
C ILE A 159 13.17 1.97 1.81
N THR A 160 13.48 0.70 2.10
CA THR A 160 12.54 -0.24 2.74
C THR A 160 12.14 0.24 4.14
N SER A 161 13.11 0.75 4.91
CA SER A 161 12.88 1.35 6.24
C SER A 161 12.02 2.61 6.15
N GLY A 162 12.23 3.43 5.12
CA GLY A 162 11.43 4.62 4.86
C GLY A 162 10.00 4.28 4.46
N ALA A 163 9.82 3.26 3.63
CA ALA A 163 8.50 2.75 3.26
C ALA A 163 7.72 2.25 4.50
N SER A 164 8.41 1.57 5.41
CA SER A 164 7.88 1.12 6.70
C SER A 164 7.45 2.30 7.59
N ALA A 165 8.31 3.31 7.73
CA ALA A 165 7.97 4.57 8.41
C ALA A 165 6.76 5.26 7.78
N GLY A 166 6.64 5.25 6.45
CA GLY A 166 5.54 5.85 5.72
C GLY A 166 4.19 5.26 6.08
N LEU A 167 4.06 3.93 6.07
CA LEU A 167 2.81 3.25 6.48
C LEU A 167 2.52 3.48 7.97
N ALA A 168 3.54 3.32 8.83
CA ALA A 168 3.40 3.51 10.27
C ALA A 168 2.91 4.91 10.64
N ALA A 169 3.53 5.94 10.06
CA ALA A 169 3.18 7.34 10.24
C ALA A 169 1.79 7.70 9.70
N ALA A 170 1.32 7.01 8.66
CA ALA A 170 0.04 7.31 8.03
C ALA A 170 -1.15 6.73 8.81
N PHE A 171 -0.95 5.59 9.48
CA PHE A 171 -2.01 4.89 10.20
C PHE A 171 -1.85 4.80 11.72
N ASN A 172 -0.77 5.36 12.27
CA ASN A 172 -0.39 5.13 13.67
C ASN A 172 -0.20 3.62 13.97
N ALA A 173 0.34 2.89 12.99
CA ALA A 173 0.40 1.42 12.96
C ALA A 173 1.83 0.89 12.71
N PRO A 174 2.72 0.94 13.73
CA PRO A 174 4.12 0.56 13.59
C PRO A 174 4.34 -0.93 13.24
N LEU A 175 3.56 -1.86 13.81
CA LEU A 175 3.72 -3.29 13.52
C LEU A 175 3.30 -3.61 12.10
N ALA A 176 2.18 -3.05 11.65
CA ALA A 176 1.72 -3.14 10.27
C ALA A 176 2.74 -2.54 9.30
N GLY A 177 3.32 -1.38 9.63
CA GLY A 177 4.36 -0.73 8.84
C GLY A 177 5.60 -1.61 8.65
N MET A 178 6.05 -2.25 9.71
CA MET A 178 7.18 -3.20 9.66
C MET A 178 6.82 -4.44 8.83
N MET A 179 5.67 -5.07 9.10
CA MET A 179 5.27 -6.28 8.40
C MET A 179 4.97 -6.04 6.92
N PHE A 180 4.39 -4.90 6.54
CA PHE A 180 4.18 -4.57 5.13
C PHE A 180 5.50 -4.49 4.36
N ALA A 181 6.53 -3.91 4.97
CA ALA A 181 7.84 -3.81 4.34
C ALA A 181 8.48 -5.19 4.13
N LEU A 182 8.26 -6.14 5.04
CA LEU A 182 8.80 -7.49 4.95
C LEU A 182 7.97 -8.40 4.03
N GLU A 183 6.65 -8.42 4.22
CA GLU A 183 5.70 -9.31 3.55
C GLU A 183 5.44 -8.87 2.10
N GLU A 184 5.28 -7.57 1.83
CA GLU A 184 4.89 -7.10 0.49
C GLU A 184 6.03 -6.46 -0.32
N LEU A 185 6.90 -5.67 0.31
CA LEU A 185 7.97 -4.96 -0.42
C LEU A 185 9.24 -5.80 -0.63
N HIS A 186 9.77 -6.39 0.42
CA HIS A 186 11.07 -7.08 0.38
C HIS A 186 10.94 -8.59 0.11
N ARG A 187 9.85 -9.22 0.58
CA ARG A 187 9.59 -10.67 0.52
C ARG A 187 10.72 -11.54 1.06
N ASN A 188 11.47 -11.03 2.03
CA ASN A 188 12.52 -11.78 2.70
C ASN A 188 12.68 -11.30 4.15
N PHE A 189 12.71 -12.25 5.08
CA PHE A 189 12.86 -12.00 6.52
C PHE A 189 14.34 -12.03 6.90
N SER A 190 15.08 -11.02 6.45
CA SER A 190 16.48 -10.82 6.85
C SER A 190 16.57 -9.93 8.09
N GLY A 191 17.41 -10.30 9.04
CA GLY A 191 17.71 -9.44 10.20
C GLY A 191 18.32 -8.08 9.80
N ALA A 192 18.86 -7.94 8.58
CA ALA A 192 19.32 -6.67 8.04
C ALA A 192 18.18 -5.73 7.60
N VAL A 193 16.96 -6.25 7.43
CA VAL A 193 15.77 -5.50 7.03
C VAL A 193 14.83 -5.30 8.20
N LEU A 194 14.64 -6.36 9.01
CA LEU A 194 13.70 -6.37 10.14
C LEU A 194 14.00 -5.28 11.16
N LEU A 195 15.24 -5.20 11.67
CA LEU A 195 15.59 -4.25 12.73
C LEU A 195 15.50 -2.78 12.28
N PRO A 196 16.05 -2.38 11.12
CA PRO A 196 15.94 -1.01 10.64
C PRO A 196 14.52 -0.57 10.29
N THR A 197 13.71 -1.48 9.71
CA THR A 197 12.30 -1.19 9.42
C THR A 197 11.50 -1.02 10.71
N MET A 198 11.74 -1.87 11.71
CA MET A 198 11.10 -1.76 13.02
C MET A 198 11.45 -0.44 13.72
N THR A 199 12.72 -0.05 13.81
CA THR A 199 13.10 1.22 14.43
C THR A 199 12.52 2.41 13.67
N SER A 200 12.61 2.39 12.35
CA SER A 200 12.05 3.43 11.49
C SER A 200 10.54 3.59 11.70
N ALA A 201 9.77 2.50 11.73
CA ALA A 201 8.34 2.51 11.97
C ALA A 201 7.98 3.06 13.36
N ILE A 202 8.66 2.60 14.40
CA ILE A 202 8.44 3.07 15.78
C ILE A 202 8.75 4.55 15.89
N THR A 203 9.91 4.99 15.41
CA THR A 203 10.32 6.40 15.48
C THR A 203 9.39 7.30 14.66
N ALA A 204 8.99 6.90 13.46
CA ALA A 204 8.03 7.65 12.66
C ALA A 204 6.67 7.79 13.35
N THR A 205 6.21 6.72 14.01
CA THR A 205 4.98 6.71 14.81
C THR A 205 5.08 7.70 15.98
N ILE A 206 6.18 7.66 16.74
CA ILE A 206 6.45 8.60 17.85
C ILE A 206 6.39 10.04 17.34
N VAL A 207 7.10 10.34 16.24
CA VAL A 207 7.10 11.69 15.65
C VAL A 207 5.67 12.10 15.28
N THR A 208 4.91 11.26 14.59
CA THR A 208 3.53 11.61 14.23
C THR A 208 2.61 11.79 15.44
N ARG A 209 2.82 11.03 16.52
CA ARG A 209 2.05 11.18 17.77
C ARG A 209 2.31 12.52 18.45
N CYS A 210 3.51 13.08 18.31
CA CYS A 210 3.80 14.44 18.80
C CYS A 210 2.94 15.51 18.10
N PHE A 211 2.52 15.29 16.85
CA PHE A 211 1.70 16.25 16.10
C PHE A 211 0.20 15.96 16.17
N PHE A 212 -0.21 14.69 16.11
CA PHE A 212 -1.62 14.28 15.96
C PHE A 212 -2.19 13.52 17.16
N GLY A 213 -1.39 13.28 18.20
CA GLY A 213 -1.79 12.51 19.38
C GLY A 213 -1.81 11.00 19.16
N ASN A 214 -2.38 10.29 20.14
CA ASN A 214 -2.33 8.82 20.24
C ASN A 214 -3.60 8.12 19.70
N GLY A 215 -4.50 8.85 19.05
CA GLY A 215 -5.76 8.29 18.55
C GLY A 215 -5.56 7.18 17.52
N THR A 216 -6.49 6.22 17.50
CA THR A 216 -6.60 5.21 16.46
C THR A 216 -7.12 5.83 15.16
N SER A 217 -6.90 5.16 14.03
CA SER A 217 -7.39 5.66 12.74
C SER A 217 -8.89 5.45 12.54
N PHE A 218 -9.46 4.44 13.20
CA PHE A 218 -10.89 4.18 13.24
C PHE A 218 -11.39 4.13 14.68
N HIS A 219 -12.60 4.62 14.89
CA HIS A 219 -13.27 4.64 16.18
C HIS A 219 -14.36 3.58 16.23
N PHE A 220 -13.98 2.37 16.65
CA PHE A 220 -14.91 1.30 16.96
C PHE A 220 -15.11 1.24 18.48
N VAL A 221 -16.33 1.54 18.94
CA VAL A 221 -16.68 1.47 20.37
C VAL A 221 -17.20 0.07 20.69
N ASP A 222 -16.70 -0.53 21.77
CA ASP A 222 -17.16 -1.80 22.33
C ASP A 222 -17.24 -2.95 21.31
N LEU A 223 -16.10 -3.31 20.71
CA LEU A 223 -15.97 -4.52 19.90
C LEU A 223 -16.18 -5.76 20.80
N VAL A 224 -17.42 -6.26 20.83
CA VAL A 224 -17.75 -7.44 21.62
C VAL A 224 -17.02 -8.66 21.04
N PRO A 225 -16.32 -9.46 21.87
CA PRO A 225 -15.68 -10.69 21.43
C PRO A 225 -16.68 -11.60 20.72
N LEU A 226 -16.34 -12.05 19.51
CA LEU A 226 -17.22 -12.89 18.71
C LEU A 226 -17.16 -14.35 19.24
N PRO A 227 -18.27 -14.93 19.72
CA PRO A 227 -18.28 -16.31 20.19
C PRO A 227 -17.87 -17.31 19.11
N ALA A 228 -17.20 -18.40 19.52
CA ALA A 228 -16.68 -19.42 18.60
C ALA A 228 -17.75 -20.04 17.68
N GLN A 229 -19.01 -20.08 18.12
CA GLN A 229 -20.14 -20.56 17.31
C GLN A 229 -20.35 -19.76 16.01
N TYR A 230 -19.86 -18.52 15.95
CA TYR A 230 -19.99 -17.67 14.77
C TYR A 230 -18.81 -17.76 13.80
N LEU A 231 -17.80 -18.59 14.09
CA LEU A 231 -16.62 -18.73 13.22
C LEU A 231 -16.96 -19.21 11.80
N TRP A 232 -18.04 -19.96 11.62
CA TRP A 232 -18.48 -20.35 10.28
C TRP A 232 -19.01 -19.15 9.48
N TYR A 233 -19.68 -18.19 10.13
CA TYR A 233 -20.06 -16.94 9.48
C TYR A 233 -18.84 -16.11 9.11
N VAL A 234 -17.81 -16.08 9.97
CA VAL A 234 -16.52 -15.43 9.66
C VAL A 234 -15.94 -16.01 8.37
N ALA A 235 -15.92 -17.34 8.23
CA ALA A 235 -15.44 -18.00 7.02
C ALA A 235 -16.27 -17.62 5.78
N LEU A 236 -17.60 -17.58 5.89
CA LEU A 236 -18.50 -17.19 4.80
C LEU A 236 -18.30 -15.72 4.40
N ILE A 237 -18.22 -14.81 5.37
CA ILE A 237 -17.97 -13.39 5.14
C ILE A 237 -16.61 -13.20 4.46
N ALA A 238 -15.57 -13.88 4.96
CA ALA A 238 -14.24 -13.81 4.40
C ALA A 238 -14.17 -14.33 2.96
N LEU A 239 -14.91 -15.40 2.64
CA LEU A 239 -15.05 -15.90 1.28
C LEU A 239 -15.67 -14.85 0.35
N ILE A 240 -16.80 -14.25 0.75
CA ILE A 240 -17.51 -13.24 -0.05
C ILE A 240 -16.66 -11.97 -0.22
N CYS A 241 -16.04 -11.47 0.85
CA CYS A 241 -15.14 -10.32 0.78
C CYS A 241 -13.86 -10.63 0.00
N GLY A 242 -13.39 -11.88 0.03
CA GLY A 242 -12.29 -12.36 -0.80
C GLY A 242 -12.61 -12.28 -2.29
N LEU A 243 -13.81 -12.71 -2.69
CA LEU A 243 -14.33 -12.55 -4.06
C LEU A 243 -14.42 -11.07 -4.45
N ALA A 244 -14.95 -10.23 -3.55
CA ALA A 244 -15.01 -8.78 -3.77
C ALA A 244 -13.61 -8.16 -3.99
N GLY A 245 -12.58 -8.64 -3.30
CA GLY A 245 -11.19 -8.23 -3.52
C GLY A 245 -10.67 -8.57 -4.92
N ILE A 246 -11.05 -9.71 -5.49
CA ILE A 246 -10.70 -10.08 -6.86
C ILE A 246 -11.41 -9.16 -7.86
N ILE A 247 -12.70 -8.89 -7.65
CA ILE A 247 -13.48 -7.96 -8.48
C ILE A 247 -12.87 -6.55 -8.42
N PHE A 248 -12.39 -6.14 -7.25
CA PHE A 248 -11.69 -4.87 -7.08
C PHE A 248 -10.38 -4.81 -7.87
N ASN A 249 -9.54 -5.84 -7.77
CA ASN A 249 -8.31 -5.94 -8.56
C ASN A 249 -8.60 -5.93 -10.06
N TYR A 250 -9.62 -6.67 -10.49
CA TYR A 250 -10.03 -6.69 -11.89
C TYR A 250 -10.41 -5.29 -12.39
N GLY A 251 -11.27 -4.58 -11.65
CA GLY A 251 -11.65 -3.20 -11.96
C GLY A 251 -10.45 -2.26 -12.07
N LEU A 252 -9.54 -2.30 -11.09
CA LEU A 252 -8.33 -1.46 -11.09
C LEU A 252 -7.42 -1.73 -12.29
N LEU A 253 -7.25 -2.99 -12.67
CA LEU A 253 -6.41 -3.35 -13.81
C LEU A 253 -7.06 -2.96 -15.14
N HIS A 254 -8.38 -3.03 -15.25
CA HIS A 254 -9.12 -2.78 -16.49
C HIS A 254 -9.64 -1.36 -16.66
N ILE A 255 -9.54 -0.50 -15.64
CA ILE A 255 -9.99 0.90 -15.73
C ILE A 255 -9.32 1.71 -16.86
N GLY A 256 -8.17 1.24 -17.37
CA GLY A 256 -7.56 1.83 -18.55
C GLY A 256 -8.47 1.83 -19.78
N ALA A 257 -9.38 0.86 -19.92
CA ALA A 257 -10.34 0.78 -21.02
C ALA A 257 -11.39 1.90 -20.96
N PHE A 258 -11.82 2.30 -19.75
CA PHE A 258 -12.72 3.44 -19.56
C PHE A 258 -12.11 4.75 -20.06
N TYR A 259 -10.80 4.91 -19.88
CA TYR A 259 -10.04 6.07 -20.33
C TYR A 259 -9.45 5.94 -21.76
N HIS A 260 -9.89 4.95 -22.54
CA HIS A 260 -9.47 4.76 -23.94
C HIS A 260 -10.07 5.76 -24.96
N PRO A 261 -11.33 6.23 -24.82
CA PRO A 261 -11.93 7.17 -25.78
C PRO A 261 -11.11 8.45 -25.99
N LYS A 262 -11.26 9.07 -27.18
CA LYS A 262 -10.47 10.26 -27.60
C LYS A 262 -10.61 11.48 -26.68
N VAL A 263 -11.68 11.57 -25.88
CA VAL A 263 -11.87 12.63 -24.87
C VAL A 263 -10.78 12.58 -23.79
N PHE A 264 -10.24 11.39 -23.51
CA PHE A 264 -9.23 11.14 -22.46
C PHE A 264 -7.79 11.06 -22.98
N ARG A 265 -7.50 11.81 -24.06
CA ARG A 265 -6.19 11.81 -24.74
C ARG A 265 -5.02 12.17 -23.83
N THR A 266 -5.21 13.10 -22.90
CA THR A 266 -4.16 13.59 -22.01
C THR A 266 -4.41 13.19 -20.57
N GLN A 267 -3.36 13.02 -19.78
CA GLN A 267 -3.53 12.79 -18.33
C GLN A 267 -4.30 13.94 -17.66
N ALA A 268 -4.12 15.19 -18.12
CA ALA A 268 -4.89 16.34 -17.66
C ALA A 268 -6.41 16.13 -17.81
N SER A 269 -6.87 15.68 -18.99
CA SER A 269 -8.30 15.43 -19.23
C SER A 269 -8.88 14.37 -18.29
N LYS A 270 -8.10 13.34 -17.95
CA LYS A 270 -8.51 12.29 -17.00
C LYS A 270 -8.62 12.83 -15.57
N ILE A 271 -7.62 13.60 -15.14
CA ILE A 271 -7.60 14.19 -13.79
C ILE A 271 -8.75 15.19 -13.63
N ILE A 272 -8.94 16.08 -14.62
CA ILE A 272 -10.03 17.06 -14.62
C ILE A 272 -11.39 16.36 -14.57
N PHE A 273 -11.59 15.32 -15.38
CA PHE A 273 -12.84 14.55 -15.35
C PHE A 273 -13.11 13.96 -13.97
N ALA A 274 -12.11 13.32 -13.35
CA ALA A 274 -12.25 12.75 -12.01
C ALA A 274 -12.56 13.82 -10.95
N LEU A 275 -11.95 15.01 -11.05
CA LEU A 275 -12.23 16.15 -10.16
C LEU A 275 -13.63 16.72 -10.37
N LEU A 276 -14.11 16.81 -11.60
CA LEU A 276 -15.48 17.23 -11.89
C LEU A 276 -16.50 16.23 -11.35
N CYS A 277 -16.24 14.92 -11.47
CA CYS A 277 -17.02 13.89 -10.80
C CYS A 277 -17.03 14.08 -9.28
N ALA A 278 -15.87 14.40 -8.68
CA ALA A 278 -15.77 14.74 -7.26
C ALA A 278 -16.64 15.95 -6.89
N GLY A 279 -16.64 16.98 -7.74
CA GLY A 279 -17.47 18.18 -7.61
C GLY A 279 -18.97 17.85 -7.56
N VAL A 280 -19.44 17.02 -8.49
CA VAL A 280 -20.85 16.58 -8.53
C VAL A 280 -21.20 15.70 -7.33
N LEU A 281 -20.33 14.73 -7.00
CA LEU A 281 -20.53 13.82 -5.87
C LEU A 281 -20.49 14.56 -4.52
N GLY A 282 -19.80 15.70 -4.42
CA GLY A 282 -19.83 16.52 -3.20
C GLY A 282 -21.21 17.06 -2.86
N PHE A 283 -22.09 17.27 -3.85
CA PHE A 283 -23.47 17.67 -3.61
C PHE A 283 -24.41 16.47 -3.40
N LEU A 284 -24.19 15.37 -4.11
CA LEU A 284 -25.13 14.23 -4.12
C LEU A 284 -24.82 13.17 -3.06
N LEU A 285 -23.54 12.86 -2.86
CA LEU A 285 -23.08 11.76 -2.01
C LEU A 285 -21.68 12.06 -1.43
N PRO A 286 -21.52 13.09 -0.59
CA PRO A 286 -20.22 13.53 -0.08
C PRO A 286 -19.46 12.42 0.67
N GLN A 287 -20.16 11.40 1.17
CA GLN A 287 -19.58 10.25 1.88
C GLN A 287 -18.58 9.45 1.03
N VAL A 288 -18.69 9.49 -0.32
CA VAL A 288 -17.77 8.73 -1.18
C VAL A 288 -16.49 9.49 -1.52
N LEU A 289 -16.39 10.78 -1.19
CA LEU A 289 -15.21 11.59 -1.46
C LEU A 289 -14.03 11.23 -0.55
N GLY A 290 -12.81 11.59 -0.99
CA GLY A 290 -11.59 11.43 -0.20
C GLY A 290 -11.26 9.98 0.17
N GLY A 291 -10.46 9.82 1.23
CA GLY A 291 -10.00 8.50 1.69
C GLY A 291 -11.14 7.60 2.18
N GLY A 292 -12.11 8.17 2.89
CA GLY A 292 -13.27 7.45 3.45
C GLY A 292 -13.13 7.02 4.92
N ASN A 293 -12.18 7.58 5.69
CA ASN A 293 -12.04 7.28 7.12
C ASN A 293 -13.35 7.52 7.88
N HIS A 294 -13.92 8.72 7.70
CA HIS A 294 -15.18 9.11 8.35
C HIS A 294 -16.35 8.18 7.98
N LEU A 295 -16.36 7.64 6.76
CA LEU A 295 -17.39 6.68 6.35
C LEU A 295 -17.30 5.39 7.17
N VAL A 296 -16.09 4.88 7.43
CA VAL A 296 -15.91 3.68 8.26
C VAL A 296 -16.35 3.93 9.69
N ASP A 297 -15.98 5.07 10.29
CA ASP A 297 -16.43 5.45 11.63
C ASP A 297 -17.97 5.54 11.70
N GLN A 298 -18.60 6.14 10.69
CA GLN A 298 -20.07 6.21 10.62
C GLN A 298 -20.72 4.84 10.47
N LEU A 299 -20.13 3.91 9.71
CA LEU A 299 -20.64 2.54 9.57
C LEU A 299 -20.57 1.76 10.89
N ALA A 300 -19.61 2.07 11.76
CA ALA A 300 -19.46 1.41 13.06
C ALA A 300 -20.60 1.77 14.04
N ILE A 301 -21.09 3.02 13.99
CA ILE A 301 -22.08 3.54 14.94
C ILE A 301 -23.49 3.71 14.37
N THR A 302 -23.63 3.84 13.04
CA THR A 302 -24.91 4.14 12.38
C THR A 302 -25.39 2.95 11.57
N SER A 303 -26.63 2.52 11.82
CA SER A 303 -27.30 1.52 10.98
C SER A 303 -27.95 2.19 9.78
N TYR A 304 -27.37 1.98 8.60
CA TYR A 304 -27.93 2.45 7.34
C TYR A 304 -28.86 1.40 6.70
N PRO A 305 -29.90 1.82 5.96
CA PRO A 305 -30.72 0.91 5.17
C PRO A 305 -29.88 0.19 4.10
N LEU A 306 -30.23 -1.07 3.81
CA LEU A 306 -29.51 -1.90 2.82
C LEU A 306 -29.36 -1.21 1.46
N ALA A 307 -30.42 -0.56 0.97
CA ALA A 307 -30.41 0.14 -0.32
C ALA A 307 -29.35 1.27 -0.35
N PHE A 308 -29.20 2.01 0.76
CA PHE A 308 -28.21 3.07 0.85
C PHE A 308 -26.78 2.52 0.97
N LEU A 309 -26.59 1.41 1.71
CA LEU A 309 -25.30 0.72 1.77
C LEU A 309 -24.86 0.21 0.40
N LEU A 310 -25.78 -0.36 -0.38
CA LEU A 310 -25.51 -0.80 -1.76
C LEU A 310 -25.17 0.37 -2.68
N LEU A 311 -25.88 1.50 -2.55
CA LEU A 311 -25.57 2.74 -3.27
C LEU A 311 -24.16 3.24 -2.92
N LEU A 312 -23.82 3.32 -1.62
CA LEU A 312 -22.50 3.74 -1.16
C LEU A 312 -21.40 2.81 -1.66
N LEU A 313 -21.61 1.49 -1.59
CA LEU A 313 -20.66 0.49 -2.08
C LEU A 313 -20.40 0.67 -3.57
N ALA A 314 -21.46 0.75 -4.39
CA ALA A 314 -21.33 0.94 -5.84
C ALA A 314 -20.67 2.28 -6.19
N ALA A 315 -21.13 3.38 -5.58
CA ALA A 315 -20.59 4.71 -5.83
C ALA A 315 -19.12 4.84 -5.39
N LYS A 316 -18.77 4.34 -4.20
CA LYS A 316 -17.39 4.36 -3.70
C LYS A 316 -16.48 3.51 -4.57
N TYR A 317 -16.93 2.33 -4.99
CA TYR A 317 -16.18 1.45 -5.89
C TYR A 317 -15.90 2.15 -7.23
N ILE A 318 -16.94 2.58 -7.94
CA ILE A 318 -16.81 3.20 -9.27
C ILE A 318 -15.95 4.47 -9.19
N PHE A 319 -16.21 5.32 -8.20
CA PHE A 319 -15.50 6.59 -8.08
C PHE A 319 -14.03 6.40 -7.68
N THR A 320 -13.70 5.38 -6.88
CA THR A 320 -12.32 4.99 -6.59
C THR A 320 -11.59 4.51 -7.85
N LEU A 321 -12.25 3.70 -8.69
CA LEU A 321 -11.66 3.30 -9.98
C LEU A 321 -11.38 4.51 -10.86
N ILE A 322 -12.36 5.41 -11.04
CA ILE A 322 -12.19 6.65 -11.82
C ILE A 322 -11.04 7.49 -11.27
N SER A 323 -11.00 7.70 -9.95
CA SER A 323 -9.99 8.51 -9.26
C SER A 323 -8.58 7.91 -9.40
N TYR A 324 -8.42 6.60 -9.24
CA TYR A 324 -7.13 5.95 -9.40
C TYR A 324 -6.69 5.87 -10.88
N GLY A 325 -7.62 5.56 -11.76
CA GLY A 325 -7.38 5.41 -13.20
C GLY A 325 -6.95 6.71 -13.90
N CYS A 326 -7.21 7.88 -13.31
CA CYS A 326 -6.74 9.15 -13.86
C CYS A 326 -5.22 9.37 -13.70
N GLY A 327 -4.56 8.60 -12.82
CA GLY A 327 -3.11 8.65 -12.60
C GLY A 327 -2.64 9.79 -11.69
N ALA A 328 -3.57 10.49 -11.00
CA ALA A 328 -3.21 11.47 -9.98
C ALA A 328 -2.44 10.81 -8.82
N PRO A 329 -1.57 11.54 -8.10
CA PRO A 329 -0.88 11.02 -6.93
C PRO A 329 -1.86 10.67 -5.80
N GLY A 330 -1.91 9.39 -5.42
CA GLY A 330 -2.83 8.89 -4.40
C GLY A 330 -2.90 7.38 -4.39
N GLY A 331 -3.12 6.80 -3.21
CA GLY A 331 -3.24 5.35 -3.03
C GLY A 331 -4.68 4.88 -3.15
N PHE A 332 -4.90 3.62 -3.51
CA PHE A 332 -6.22 2.98 -3.35
C PHE A 332 -6.32 2.19 -2.04
N PHE A 333 -5.25 2.15 -1.23
CA PHE A 333 -5.15 1.32 -0.03
C PHE A 333 -6.27 1.57 0.98
N LEU A 334 -6.52 2.83 1.36
CA LEU A 334 -7.62 3.14 2.28
C LEU A 334 -9.00 2.94 1.62
N PRO A 335 -9.26 3.42 0.38
CA PRO A 335 -10.50 3.08 -0.33
C PRO A 335 -10.79 1.58 -0.44
N LEU A 336 -9.76 0.74 -0.58
CA LEU A 336 -9.85 -0.73 -0.53
C LEU A 336 -10.42 -1.19 0.82
N LEU A 337 -9.87 -0.70 1.93
CA LEU A 337 -10.41 -0.99 3.27
C LEU A 337 -11.85 -0.50 3.41
N VAL A 338 -12.18 0.69 2.93
CA VAL A 338 -13.54 1.26 2.98
C VAL A 338 -14.54 0.42 2.19
N ILE A 339 -14.16 -0.07 1.01
CA ILE A 339 -14.98 -0.99 0.21
C ILE A 339 -15.15 -2.32 0.94
N GLY A 340 -14.12 -2.81 1.64
CA GLY A 340 -14.21 -3.96 2.53
C GLY A 340 -15.19 -3.72 3.69
N ALA A 341 -15.12 -2.55 4.32
CA ALA A 341 -16.02 -2.13 5.39
C ALA A 341 -17.48 -2.05 4.91
N LEU A 342 -17.72 -1.46 3.73
CA LEU A 342 -19.05 -1.38 3.11
C LEU A 342 -19.59 -2.76 2.74
N THR A 343 -18.75 -3.65 2.21
CA THR A 343 -19.13 -5.03 1.91
C THR A 343 -19.49 -5.77 3.20
N GLY A 344 -18.68 -5.60 4.25
CA GLY A 344 -18.99 -6.10 5.59
C GLY A 344 -20.29 -5.53 6.15
N ALA A 345 -20.54 -4.23 6.02
CA ALA A 345 -21.78 -3.59 6.48
C ALA A 345 -23.02 -4.12 5.74
N VAL A 346 -22.93 -4.34 4.43
CA VAL A 346 -24.00 -4.99 3.64
C VAL A 346 -24.27 -6.40 4.15
N LEU A 347 -23.22 -7.20 4.36
CA LEU A 347 -23.36 -8.57 4.88
C LEU A 347 -23.92 -8.59 6.31
N ALA A 348 -23.47 -7.68 7.17
CA ALA A 348 -23.99 -7.53 8.53
C ALA A 348 -25.48 -7.21 8.50
N ASN A 349 -25.90 -6.25 7.66
CA ASN A 349 -27.30 -5.88 7.53
C ASN A 349 -28.17 -7.07 7.08
N LEU A 350 -27.69 -7.87 6.12
CA LEU A 350 -28.38 -9.08 5.67
C LEU A 350 -28.48 -10.15 6.77
N LEU A 351 -27.39 -10.42 7.48
CA LEU A 351 -27.36 -11.43 8.56
C LEU A 351 -28.24 -11.01 9.75
N VAL A 352 -28.26 -9.73 10.09
CA VAL A 352 -29.10 -9.18 11.17
C VAL A 352 -30.58 -9.24 10.79
N ASN A 353 -30.94 -8.81 9.57
CA ASN A 353 -32.33 -8.86 9.11
C ASN A 353 -32.86 -10.30 8.95
N ALA A 354 -31.98 -11.26 8.66
CA ALA A 354 -32.32 -12.68 8.62
C ALA A 354 -32.42 -13.34 10.01
N GLY A 355 -32.12 -12.60 11.10
CA GLY A 355 -32.11 -13.13 12.46
C GLY A 355 -30.95 -14.09 12.77
N LEU A 356 -29.93 -14.14 11.90
CA LEU A 356 -28.78 -15.05 12.01
C LEU A 356 -27.68 -14.51 12.92
N LEU A 357 -27.58 -13.19 13.05
CA LEU A 357 -26.58 -12.50 13.86
C LEU A 357 -27.21 -11.33 14.61
N SER A 358 -26.80 -11.11 15.86
CA SER A 358 -27.20 -9.91 16.61
C SER A 358 -26.53 -8.66 16.04
N ALA A 359 -27.25 -7.53 16.02
CA ALA A 359 -26.73 -6.22 15.58
C ALA A 359 -25.49 -5.76 16.38
N VAL A 360 -25.30 -6.28 17.60
CA VAL A 360 -24.10 -6.03 18.42
C VAL A 360 -22.82 -6.47 17.71
N TYR A 361 -22.89 -7.46 16.82
CA TYR A 361 -21.73 -7.95 16.07
C TYR A 361 -21.54 -7.26 14.71
N THR A 362 -22.33 -6.24 14.37
CA THR A 362 -22.14 -5.48 13.11
C THR A 362 -20.74 -4.89 12.96
N PRO A 363 -20.16 -4.23 13.98
CA PRO A 363 -18.75 -3.79 13.97
C PRO A 363 -17.75 -4.92 13.63
N ASN A 364 -17.95 -6.10 14.20
CA ASN A 364 -17.11 -7.27 13.96
C ASN A 364 -17.12 -7.69 12.48
N VAL A 365 -18.30 -7.76 11.87
CA VAL A 365 -18.44 -8.12 10.45
C VAL A 365 -17.81 -7.06 9.54
N ILE A 366 -17.88 -5.78 9.92
CA ILE A 366 -17.23 -4.68 9.18
C ILE A 366 -15.70 -4.86 9.17
N ILE A 367 -15.08 -5.06 10.33
CA ILE A 367 -13.61 -5.23 10.42
C ILE A 367 -13.13 -6.53 9.75
N ILE A 368 -13.93 -7.61 9.80
CA ILE A 368 -13.69 -8.85 9.04
C ILE A 368 -13.72 -8.54 7.53
N GLY A 369 -14.71 -7.77 7.07
CA GLY A 369 -14.80 -7.38 5.66
C GLY A 369 -13.60 -6.55 5.19
N MET A 370 -13.10 -5.65 6.03
CA MET A 370 -11.90 -4.85 5.77
C MET A 370 -10.65 -5.72 5.61
N VAL A 371 -10.36 -6.60 6.58
CA VAL A 371 -9.15 -7.44 6.55
C VAL A 371 -9.20 -8.45 5.41
N SER A 372 -10.37 -9.06 5.15
CA SER A 372 -10.52 -10.07 4.10
C SER A 372 -10.33 -9.46 2.71
N LEU A 373 -10.94 -8.31 2.43
CA LEU A 373 -10.79 -7.66 1.14
C LEU A 373 -9.33 -7.20 0.92
N PHE A 374 -8.67 -6.71 1.96
CA PHE A 374 -7.25 -6.38 1.92
C PHE A 374 -6.38 -7.60 1.59
N ALA A 375 -6.54 -8.70 2.34
CA ALA A 375 -5.74 -9.90 2.19
C ALA A 375 -5.89 -10.53 0.79
N ALA A 376 -7.11 -10.56 0.25
CA ALA A 376 -7.37 -11.06 -1.10
C ALA A 376 -6.78 -10.18 -2.20
N SER A 377 -6.84 -8.86 -2.04
CA SER A 377 -6.36 -7.90 -3.05
C SER A 377 -4.83 -7.78 -3.07
N VAL A 378 -4.23 -7.55 -1.90
CA VAL A 378 -2.81 -7.24 -1.73
C VAL A 378 -1.95 -8.50 -1.61
N ARG A 379 -2.51 -9.61 -1.13
CA ARG A 379 -1.79 -10.86 -0.82
C ARG A 379 -0.81 -10.76 0.35
N SER A 380 -1.21 -10.00 1.37
CA SER A 380 -0.42 -9.74 2.58
C SER A 380 -1.31 -9.94 3.83
N PRO A 381 -1.66 -11.20 4.18
CA PRO A 381 -2.61 -11.50 5.25
C PRO A 381 -2.14 -11.06 6.64
N ILE A 382 -0.84 -11.16 6.95
CA ILE A 382 -0.32 -10.79 8.27
C ILE A 382 -0.38 -9.27 8.44
N THR A 383 0.09 -8.54 7.44
CA THR A 383 0.03 -7.08 7.41
C THR A 383 -1.40 -6.59 7.53
N GLY A 384 -2.34 -7.17 6.78
CA GLY A 384 -3.75 -6.79 6.85
C GLY A 384 -4.32 -6.96 8.25
N THR A 385 -4.03 -8.09 8.88
CA THR A 385 -4.48 -8.40 10.24
C THR A 385 -3.94 -7.38 11.24
N LEU A 386 -2.62 -7.18 11.28
CA LEU A 386 -2.00 -6.24 12.21
C LEU A 386 -2.44 -4.80 11.96
N LEU A 387 -2.64 -4.43 10.70
CA LEU A 387 -3.11 -3.10 10.35
C LEU A 387 -4.49 -2.81 10.91
N ILE A 388 -5.44 -3.73 10.74
CA ILE A 388 -6.79 -3.53 11.29
C ILE A 388 -6.74 -3.47 12.81
N LEU A 389 -5.98 -4.34 13.49
CA LEU A 389 -5.84 -4.31 14.94
C LEU A 389 -5.25 -2.98 15.45
N GLU A 390 -4.18 -2.49 14.82
CA GLU A 390 -3.58 -1.20 15.22
C GLU A 390 -4.47 -0.01 14.88
N MET A 391 -5.25 -0.08 13.80
CA MET A 391 -6.17 0.98 13.39
C MET A 391 -7.47 1.02 14.21
N THR A 392 -7.91 -0.09 14.79
CA THR A 392 -9.08 -0.14 15.70
C THR A 392 -8.69 -0.04 17.17
N GLY A 393 -7.45 -0.42 17.52
CA GLY A 393 -6.94 -0.43 18.89
C GLY A 393 -7.34 -1.66 19.71
N ASP A 394 -8.04 -2.62 19.11
CA ASP A 394 -8.49 -3.84 19.78
C ASP A 394 -7.69 -5.05 19.32
N PHE A 395 -6.93 -5.64 20.25
CA PHE A 395 -6.09 -6.81 19.99
C PHE A 395 -6.77 -8.15 20.30
N ASP A 396 -7.95 -8.14 20.93
CA ASP A 396 -8.65 -9.36 21.33
C ASP A 396 -9.19 -10.15 20.11
N HIS A 397 -9.40 -9.48 18.98
CA HIS A 397 -9.90 -10.08 17.72
C HIS A 397 -8.79 -10.60 16.80
N LEU A 398 -7.54 -10.63 17.25
CA LEU A 398 -6.39 -11.10 16.46
C LEU A 398 -6.66 -12.46 15.79
N MET A 399 -7.20 -13.42 16.55
CA MET A 399 -7.49 -14.77 16.03
C MET A 399 -8.52 -14.73 14.89
N VAL A 400 -9.62 -13.98 15.08
CA VAL A 400 -10.73 -13.91 14.13
C VAL A 400 -10.30 -13.21 12.84
N LEU A 401 -9.57 -12.10 12.96
CA LEU A 401 -9.06 -11.36 11.80
C LEU A 401 -7.99 -12.15 11.05
N ALA A 402 -7.08 -12.83 11.76
CA ALA A 402 -6.08 -13.70 11.14
C ALA A 402 -6.76 -14.83 10.34
N PHE A 403 -7.76 -15.49 10.94
CA PHE A 403 -8.52 -16.55 10.28
C PHE A 403 -9.26 -16.04 9.03
N ALA A 404 -9.95 -14.90 9.14
CA ALA A 404 -10.63 -14.26 8.01
C ALA A 404 -9.66 -13.84 6.89
N SER A 405 -8.48 -13.32 7.25
CA SER A 405 -7.45 -12.93 6.28
C SER A 405 -6.91 -14.14 5.51
N ALA A 406 -6.68 -15.27 6.21
CA ALA A 406 -6.18 -16.49 5.61
C ALA A 406 -7.19 -17.10 4.62
N ILE A 407 -8.47 -17.14 4.98
CA ILE A 407 -9.54 -17.62 4.09
C ILE A 407 -9.64 -16.76 2.84
N ALA A 408 -9.63 -15.43 3.00
CA ALA A 408 -9.71 -14.52 1.85
C ALA A 408 -8.47 -14.62 0.94
N TYR A 409 -7.29 -14.79 1.53
CA TYR A 409 -6.05 -15.07 0.78
C TYR A 409 -6.17 -16.37 -0.04
N ILE A 410 -6.57 -17.48 0.58
CA ILE A 410 -6.72 -18.78 -0.10
C ILE A 410 -7.79 -18.70 -1.19
N THR A 411 -8.89 -18.01 -0.92
CA THR A 411 -9.97 -17.79 -1.90
C THR A 411 -9.43 -17.14 -3.17
N ALA A 412 -8.65 -16.06 -3.01
CA ALA A 412 -8.04 -15.39 -4.13
C ALA A 412 -7.01 -16.29 -4.85
N GLU A 413 -6.28 -17.14 -4.10
CA GLU A 413 -5.28 -18.06 -4.65
C GLU A 413 -5.91 -19.12 -5.55
N ILE A 414 -6.96 -19.79 -5.06
CA ILE A 414 -7.70 -20.81 -5.81
C ILE A 414 -8.27 -20.22 -7.11
N LEU A 415 -8.75 -18.98 -7.04
CA LEU A 415 -9.32 -18.26 -8.19
C LEU A 415 -8.26 -17.56 -9.07
N ARG A 416 -6.97 -17.80 -8.80
CA ARG A 416 -5.83 -17.27 -9.57
C ARG A 416 -5.82 -15.75 -9.69
N GLY A 417 -6.33 -15.05 -8.66
CA GLY A 417 -6.22 -13.61 -8.55
C GLY A 417 -4.75 -13.18 -8.46
N ARG A 418 -4.33 -12.14 -9.17
CA ARG A 418 -2.94 -11.66 -9.09
C ARG A 418 -2.78 -10.67 -7.94
N PRO A 419 -1.64 -10.67 -7.21
CA PRO A 419 -1.30 -9.61 -6.27
C PRO A 419 -1.32 -8.26 -6.98
N ILE A 420 -2.10 -7.31 -6.47
CA ILE A 420 -2.40 -6.07 -7.20
C ILE A 420 -1.14 -5.22 -7.45
N TYR A 421 -0.23 -5.12 -6.49
CA TYR A 421 0.98 -4.31 -6.63
C TYR A 421 1.98 -4.92 -7.62
N ASP A 422 2.09 -6.25 -7.65
CA ASP A 422 2.91 -6.96 -8.66
C ASP A 422 2.35 -6.73 -10.07
N ALA A 423 1.03 -6.88 -10.24
CA ALA A 423 0.38 -6.65 -11.53
C ALA A 423 0.52 -5.19 -12.02
N LEU A 424 0.43 -4.22 -11.11
CA LEU A 424 0.64 -2.81 -11.41
C LEU A 424 2.10 -2.49 -11.74
N LEU A 425 3.06 -3.11 -11.04
CA LEU A 425 4.48 -2.98 -11.35
C LEU A 425 4.79 -3.52 -12.75
N GLN A 426 4.34 -4.73 -13.07
CA GLN A 426 4.52 -5.33 -14.40
C GLN A 426 3.95 -4.44 -15.51
N ARG A 427 2.76 -3.87 -15.29
CA ARG A 427 2.15 -2.93 -16.24
C ARG A 427 2.99 -1.65 -16.41
N SER A 428 3.53 -1.11 -15.31
CA SER A 428 4.39 0.07 -15.36
C SER A 428 5.69 -0.19 -16.11
N LEU A 429 6.29 -1.37 -15.94
CA LEU A 429 7.50 -1.77 -16.66
C LEU A 429 7.23 -1.98 -18.15
N ALA A 430 6.11 -2.61 -18.50
CA ALA A 430 5.71 -2.80 -19.90
C ALA A 430 5.45 -1.48 -20.65
N ALA A 431 4.98 -0.44 -19.94
CA ALA A 431 4.73 0.88 -20.52
C ALA A 431 6.01 1.73 -20.69
N SER A 432 7.15 1.33 -20.13
CA SER A 432 8.41 2.09 -20.20
C SER A 432 9.61 1.16 -20.36
N PRO A 433 9.72 0.44 -21.49
CA PRO A 433 10.76 -0.57 -21.73
C PRO A 433 12.19 0.00 -21.72
N ASP A 434 12.35 1.28 -22.08
CA ASP A 434 13.64 1.97 -22.18
C ASP A 434 14.20 2.48 -20.84
N THR A 435 13.44 2.34 -19.74
CA THR A 435 13.92 2.63 -18.37
C THR A 435 14.58 1.42 -17.71
N ALA A 436 14.97 0.41 -18.49
CA ALA A 436 15.88 -0.62 -18.00
C ALA A 436 17.11 0.08 -17.42
N CYS A 437 17.36 -0.12 -16.12
CA CYS A 437 18.60 0.32 -15.48
C CYS A 437 19.78 0.01 -16.40
N GLU A 438 20.65 1.00 -16.65
CA GLU A 438 22.02 0.73 -17.07
C GLU A 438 22.55 -0.48 -16.29
N GLU A 439 23.16 -1.41 -17.02
CA GLU A 439 23.68 -2.70 -16.55
C GLU A 439 24.71 -2.48 -15.43
N GLU A 440 24.21 -2.33 -14.20
CA GLU A 440 25.02 -2.04 -13.03
C GLU A 440 24.94 -3.23 -12.08
N LYS A 441 26.12 -3.70 -11.65
CA LYS A 441 26.31 -4.87 -10.79
C LYS A 441 25.49 -4.73 -9.50
N ASN A 442 24.51 -5.61 -9.32
CA ASN A 442 23.70 -5.68 -8.11
C ASN A 442 24.11 -6.90 -7.29
N MET A 443 24.32 -6.70 -5.99
CA MET A 443 24.42 -7.81 -5.05
C MET A 443 23.01 -8.19 -4.59
N ILE A 444 22.64 -9.45 -4.65
CA ILE A 444 21.28 -9.94 -4.34
C ILE A 444 21.42 -11.08 -3.35
N GLU A 445 20.59 -11.05 -2.32
CA GLU A 445 20.47 -12.13 -1.35
C GLU A 445 19.29 -13.04 -1.77
N VAL A 446 19.59 -14.29 -2.08
CA VAL A 446 18.59 -15.31 -2.46
C VAL A 446 18.50 -16.33 -1.32
N PRO A 447 17.40 -16.34 -0.54
CA PRO A 447 17.17 -17.40 0.44
C PRO A 447 16.84 -18.71 -0.28
N ILE A 448 17.44 -19.82 0.16
CA ILE A 448 17.11 -21.15 -0.33
C ILE A 448 15.96 -21.71 0.53
N ALA A 449 14.75 -21.68 -0.01
CA ALA A 449 13.58 -22.22 0.67
C ALA A 449 13.59 -23.76 0.65
N SER A 450 12.96 -24.37 1.65
CA SER A 450 12.72 -25.82 1.65
C SER A 450 11.79 -26.20 0.50
N GLY A 451 12.15 -27.21 -0.27
CA GLY A 451 11.46 -27.65 -1.48
C GLY A 451 11.82 -26.87 -2.75
N SER A 452 12.65 -25.83 -2.66
CA SER A 452 12.98 -24.96 -3.78
C SER A 452 13.72 -25.68 -4.91
N LEU A 453 13.66 -25.15 -6.13
CA LEU A 453 14.41 -25.67 -7.28
C LEU A 453 15.92 -25.73 -7.05
N LEU A 454 16.44 -24.92 -6.13
CA LEU A 454 17.85 -24.83 -5.79
C LEU A 454 18.25 -25.77 -4.64
N GLU A 455 17.31 -26.33 -3.88
CA GLU A 455 17.62 -27.21 -2.75
C GLU A 455 18.31 -28.51 -3.21
N ASN A 456 19.33 -28.94 -2.47
CA ASN A 456 20.14 -30.15 -2.69
C ASN A 456 20.90 -30.18 -4.02
N ARG A 457 20.87 -29.11 -4.82
CA ARG A 457 21.67 -28.98 -6.03
C ARG A 457 23.06 -28.44 -5.71
N PRO A 458 24.12 -28.99 -6.32
CA PRO A 458 25.43 -28.36 -6.30
C PRO A 458 25.41 -27.06 -7.12
N ILE A 459 26.32 -26.13 -6.80
CA ILE A 459 26.44 -24.86 -7.52
C ILE A 459 26.69 -25.09 -9.02
N SER A 460 27.43 -26.14 -9.37
CA SER A 460 27.73 -26.52 -10.76
C SER A 460 26.50 -26.85 -11.61
N GLU A 461 25.38 -27.25 -10.98
CA GLU A 461 24.12 -27.59 -11.66
C GLU A 461 23.17 -26.40 -11.79
N LEU A 462 23.57 -25.21 -11.32
CA LEU A 462 22.80 -23.99 -11.53
C LEU A 462 22.80 -23.63 -13.03
N PRO A 463 21.66 -23.20 -13.58
CA PRO A 463 21.60 -22.80 -14.98
C PRO A 463 22.63 -21.69 -15.24
N PRO A 464 23.48 -21.81 -16.28
CA PRO A 464 24.50 -20.82 -16.56
C PRO A 464 23.84 -19.49 -16.91
N MET A 465 24.01 -18.50 -16.06
CA MET A 465 23.50 -17.14 -16.27
C MET A 465 24.64 -16.22 -16.67
N LYS A 466 24.48 -15.53 -17.79
CA LYS A 466 25.44 -14.53 -18.25
C LYS A 466 25.60 -13.44 -17.16
N GLN A 467 26.83 -12.97 -16.98
CA GLN A 467 27.18 -11.87 -16.07
C GLN A 467 26.70 -12.07 -14.62
N THR A 468 26.71 -13.32 -14.14
CA THR A 468 26.28 -13.67 -12.79
C THR A 468 27.39 -14.39 -12.06
N VAL A 469 27.76 -13.90 -10.88
CA VAL A 469 28.83 -14.47 -10.03
C VAL A 469 28.26 -14.70 -8.64
N ILE A 470 28.38 -15.93 -8.14
CA ILE A 470 28.05 -16.23 -6.75
C ILE A 470 29.24 -15.79 -5.92
N VAL A 471 29.00 -14.88 -4.98
CA VAL A 471 30.04 -14.25 -4.14
C VAL A 471 30.26 -15.05 -2.88
N GLU A 472 29.18 -15.48 -2.23
CA GLU A 472 29.23 -16.11 -0.91
C GLU A 472 27.98 -16.98 -0.68
N ILE A 473 28.13 -18.07 0.08
CA ILE A 473 27.01 -18.80 0.65
C ILE A 473 27.07 -18.64 2.16
N LYS A 474 25.96 -18.23 2.79
CA LYS A 474 25.87 -18.11 4.24
C LYS A 474 24.98 -19.21 4.80
N ARG A 475 25.58 -20.10 5.58
CA ARG A 475 24.91 -21.24 6.21
C ARG A 475 25.04 -21.12 7.73
N SER A 476 23.90 -21.05 8.42
CA SER A 476 23.86 -20.95 9.89
C SER A 476 24.78 -19.85 10.46
N GLY A 477 24.87 -18.71 9.75
CA GLY A 477 25.70 -17.58 10.13
C GLY A 477 27.18 -17.66 9.74
N LYS A 478 27.66 -18.78 9.19
CA LYS A 478 29.03 -18.92 8.66
C LYS A 478 29.09 -18.66 7.16
N SER A 479 30.10 -17.90 6.75
CA SER A 479 30.44 -17.63 5.36
C SER A 479 31.17 -18.82 4.75
N LEU A 480 30.66 -19.34 3.64
CA LEU A 480 31.25 -20.41 2.85
C LEU A 480 31.68 -19.83 1.50
N ILE A 481 32.89 -20.20 1.06
CA ILE A 481 33.37 -19.89 -0.28
C ILE A 481 32.56 -20.75 -1.27
N PRO A 482 31.97 -20.17 -2.32
CA PRO A 482 31.22 -20.92 -3.32
C PRO A 482 32.14 -21.90 -4.06
N ASP A 483 32.02 -23.18 -3.75
CA ASP A 483 32.69 -24.26 -4.48
C ASP A 483 31.67 -24.94 -5.41
N PRO A 484 32.01 -25.27 -6.68
CA PRO A 484 31.14 -26.00 -7.60
C PRO A 484 30.42 -27.20 -7.00
N ASP A 485 31.07 -27.92 -6.07
CA ASP A 485 30.53 -29.13 -5.44
C ASP A 485 29.69 -28.84 -4.18
N THR A 486 29.66 -27.57 -3.73
CA THR A 486 28.86 -27.18 -2.56
C THR A 486 27.38 -27.34 -2.88
N ARG A 487 26.75 -28.31 -2.22
CA ARG A 487 25.29 -28.50 -2.28
C ARG A 487 24.58 -27.46 -1.43
N LEU A 488 23.62 -26.78 -2.04
CA LEU A 488 22.74 -25.84 -1.37
C LEU A 488 21.74 -26.57 -0.48
N ARG A 489 21.48 -26.03 0.70
CA ARG A 489 20.55 -26.60 1.68
C ARG A 489 19.48 -25.57 2.02
N ALA A 490 18.30 -26.05 2.41
CA ALA A 490 17.27 -25.17 2.96
C ALA A 490 17.83 -24.34 4.12
N GLY A 491 17.57 -23.03 4.10
CA GLY A 491 18.08 -22.07 5.08
C GLY A 491 19.46 -21.46 4.75
N ASP A 492 20.08 -21.85 3.64
CA ASP A 492 21.23 -21.13 3.10
C ASP A 492 20.80 -19.78 2.50
N PHE A 493 21.68 -18.78 2.57
CA PHE A 493 21.54 -17.52 1.84
C PHE A 493 22.64 -17.42 0.79
N LEU A 494 22.25 -17.31 -0.48
CA LEU A 494 23.17 -17.09 -1.60
C LEU A 494 23.33 -15.59 -1.84
N TYR A 495 24.57 -15.10 -1.81
CA TYR A 495 24.89 -13.73 -2.22
C TYR A 495 25.42 -13.75 -3.64
N ILE A 496 24.67 -13.14 -4.55
CA ILE A 496 24.93 -13.17 -5.99
C ILE A 496 25.20 -11.76 -6.48
N LEU A 497 26.28 -11.57 -7.23
CA LEU A 497 26.53 -10.38 -8.01
C LEU A 497 26.02 -10.62 -9.44
N SER A 498 24.93 -9.97 -9.83
CA SER A 498 24.30 -10.14 -11.14
C SER A 498 23.72 -8.82 -11.66
N GLU A 499 23.47 -8.75 -12.96
CA GLU A 499 22.67 -7.70 -13.57
C GLU A 499 21.18 -7.86 -13.23
N SER A 500 20.45 -6.75 -13.08
CA SER A 500 19.07 -6.72 -12.55
C SER A 500 18.08 -7.67 -13.26
N ARG A 501 18.30 -7.99 -14.54
CA ARG A 501 17.39 -8.87 -15.31
C ARG A 501 17.48 -10.35 -14.91
N ASN A 502 18.65 -10.82 -14.47
CA ASN A 502 18.84 -12.22 -14.08
C ASN A 502 18.52 -12.45 -12.59
N ALA A 503 18.45 -11.36 -11.81
CA ALA A 503 18.11 -11.33 -10.39
C ALA A 503 16.76 -11.98 -10.08
N GLU A 504 15.74 -11.65 -10.86
CA GLU A 504 14.37 -12.10 -10.62
C GLU A 504 14.23 -13.60 -10.88
N THR A 505 14.85 -14.12 -11.94
CA THR A 505 14.89 -15.55 -12.25
C THR A 505 15.52 -16.36 -11.12
N LEU A 506 16.67 -15.91 -10.60
CA LEU A 506 17.35 -16.57 -9.49
C LEU A 506 16.54 -16.54 -8.19
N LYS A 507 15.97 -15.38 -7.86
CA LYS A 507 15.12 -15.23 -6.69
C LYS A 507 13.91 -16.16 -6.78
N ARG A 508 13.28 -16.20 -7.96
CA ARG A 508 12.16 -17.10 -8.25
C ARG A 508 12.56 -18.57 -8.12
N MET A 509 13.73 -18.96 -8.62
CA MET A 509 14.23 -20.34 -8.47
C MET A 509 14.51 -20.73 -7.00
N GLY A 510 14.98 -19.79 -6.18
CA GLY A 510 15.20 -20.01 -4.74
C GLY A 510 13.91 -20.09 -3.92
N GLU A 511 12.81 -19.54 -4.44
CA GLU A 511 11.50 -19.48 -3.79
C GLU A 511 10.50 -20.53 -4.31
N GLU A 512 10.54 -20.91 -5.60
CA GLU A 512 9.60 -21.85 -6.23
C GLU A 512 9.90 -23.30 -5.85
N SER A 513 8.90 -24.00 -5.32
CA SER A 513 8.99 -25.43 -4.99
C SER A 513 8.74 -26.33 -6.20
N ASN A 514 9.53 -27.41 -6.33
CA ASN A 514 9.45 -28.36 -7.45
C ASN A 514 8.28 -29.35 -7.35
N VAL A 515 7.23 -29.02 -6.59
CA VAL A 515 6.06 -29.90 -6.39
C VAL A 515 5.15 -29.76 -7.61
N LYS A 516 5.31 -30.68 -8.56
CA LYS A 516 4.28 -30.99 -9.57
C LYS A 516 3.11 -31.72 -8.93
#